data_AF-M2V3G4-F1
#
_entry.id   AF-M2V3G4-F1
#
_cell.length_a   1.000
_cell.length_b   1.000
_cell.length_c   1.000
_cell.angle_alpha   90.00
_cell.angle_beta   90.00
_cell.angle_gamma   90.00
#
_symmetry.space_group_name_H-M   'P 1'
#
loop_
_entity.id
_entity.type
_entity.pdbx_description
1 polymer ?
#
loop_
_entity_poly.entity_id
_entity_poly.type
_entity_poly.pdbx_seq_one_letter_code
_entity_poly.pdbx_strand_id
1 'polypeptide(L)'
;MDTWFITLAAILLPLVIFVITIRRRQTHQREQKQFPFLELPQELRDMVYEYFLDDPVYPAPPRPSFHTPSVVSWMNPTRWTSSTPSRPHQRSNKCIFLANKQIHAEYMDMLCKRCTFKFFVSPETYKSLPPSPLPSSPSHPPPTTTIAIQEATNVWTISPATLSKIRHCSLSLITTSAMLGVTDPRSMTSSSWSLGRRMRQQLKHMSSIQTFTLDAKALGDPLWNPLWIWYHASQSLKLLGTDLSDTVPRGPQLSRITFSLDTWSPGENYLKRQTEGWTWYCARGHVVATDFGHDMTVREFCAKLYKECKVCWAVAEDEDLL
;
A
#
# COMPACT_ATOMS: atom_id res chain seq x y z
N MET A 1 -24.33 46.99 51.14
CA MET A 1 -23.74 45.62 51.17
C MET A 1 -24.33 44.73 50.07
N ASP A 2 -25.34 45.19 49.34
CA ASP A 2 -26.15 44.35 48.44
C ASP A 2 -25.49 44.04 47.09
N THR A 3 -24.56 44.88 46.63
CA THR A 3 -23.84 44.68 45.36
C THR A 3 -22.87 43.49 45.38
N TRP A 4 -22.31 43.17 46.56
CA TRP A 4 -21.44 42.01 46.77
C TRP A 4 -22.22 40.69 46.62
N PHE A 5 -23.46 40.63 47.11
CA PHE A 5 -24.27 39.42 46.99
C PHE A 5 -24.70 39.17 45.55
N ILE A 6 -24.97 40.23 44.79
CA ILE A 6 -25.35 40.14 43.37
C ILE A 6 -24.16 39.65 42.52
N THR A 7 -22.95 40.15 42.75
CA THR A 7 -21.75 39.70 42.01
C THR A 7 -21.36 38.27 42.37
N LEU A 8 -21.47 37.89 43.65
CA LEU A 8 -21.18 36.53 44.10
C LEU A 8 -22.21 35.52 43.57
N ALA A 9 -23.49 35.90 43.51
CA ALA A 9 -24.54 35.11 42.86
C ALA A 9 -24.31 34.99 41.34
N ALA A 10 -23.91 36.07 40.67
CA ALA A 10 -23.65 36.07 39.23
C ALA A 10 -22.48 35.15 38.81
N ILE A 11 -21.53 34.88 39.72
CA ILE A 11 -20.40 33.97 39.49
C ILE A 11 -20.74 32.52 39.88
N LEU A 12 -21.44 32.32 41.00
CA LEU A 12 -21.76 30.97 41.48
C LEU A 12 -22.86 30.30 40.66
N LEU A 13 -23.85 31.05 40.17
CA LEU A 13 -24.95 30.49 39.38
C LEU A 13 -24.48 29.76 38.09
N PRO A 14 -23.62 30.34 37.23
CA PRO A 14 -23.12 29.64 36.05
C PRO A 14 -22.24 28.44 36.40
N LEU A 15 -21.47 28.49 37.50
CA LEU A 15 -20.67 27.35 37.98
C LEU A 15 -21.57 26.19 38.44
N VAL A 16 -22.65 26.49 39.18
CA VAL A 16 -23.61 25.48 39.61
C VAL A 16 -24.35 24.88 38.41
N ILE A 17 -24.78 25.70 37.44
CA ILE A 17 -25.40 25.23 36.20
C ILE A 17 -24.42 24.37 35.38
N PHE A 18 -23.14 24.73 35.33
CA PHE A 18 -22.10 23.96 34.66
C PHE A 18 -21.88 22.59 35.31
N VAL A 19 -21.83 22.54 36.64
CA VAL A 19 -21.71 21.26 37.38
C VAL A 19 -22.95 20.39 37.19
N ILE A 20 -24.15 20.97 37.23
CA ILE A 20 -25.41 20.23 37.01
C ILE A 20 -25.47 19.68 35.57
N THR A 21 -25.05 20.46 34.58
CA THR A 21 -25.05 20.02 33.17
C THR A 21 -24.03 18.92 32.90
N ILE A 22 -22.83 18.98 33.50
CA ILE A 22 -21.85 17.90 33.45
C ILE A 22 -22.40 16.63 34.10
N ARG A 23 -22.97 16.74 35.32
CA ARG A 23 -23.54 15.58 36.02
C ARG A 23 -24.71 14.98 35.25
N ARG A 24 -25.60 15.80 34.67
CA ARG A 24 -26.68 15.33 33.80
C ARG A 24 -26.17 14.62 32.55
N ARG A 25 -25.11 15.13 31.91
CA ARG A 25 -24.48 14.45 30.77
C ARG A 25 -23.89 13.09 31.18
N GLN A 26 -23.25 13.02 32.35
CA GLN A 26 -22.69 11.77 32.87
C GLN A 26 -23.77 10.73 33.23
N THR A 27 -24.88 11.14 33.86
CA THR A 27 -26.00 10.23 34.14
C THR A 27 -26.69 9.78 32.85
N HIS A 28 -26.90 10.68 31.90
CA HIS A 28 -27.47 10.33 30.60
C HIS A 28 -26.57 9.41 29.77
N GLN A 29 -25.24 9.49 29.94
CA GLN A 29 -24.30 8.52 29.36
C GLN A 29 -24.32 7.17 30.08
N ARG A 30 -24.55 7.13 31.40
CA ARG A 30 -24.70 5.89 32.17
C ARG A 30 -26.00 5.14 31.84
N GLU A 31 -27.06 5.85 31.50
CA GLU A 31 -28.38 5.28 31.17
C GLU A 31 -28.51 4.85 29.70
N GLN A 32 -27.59 5.26 28.83
CA GLN A 32 -27.52 4.71 27.48
C GLN A 32 -27.06 3.25 27.55
N LYS A 33 -28.01 2.32 27.47
CA LYS A 33 -27.73 0.90 27.24
C LYS A 33 -26.81 0.80 26.03
N GLN A 34 -25.63 0.22 26.24
CA GLN A 34 -24.69 -0.07 25.16
C GLN A 34 -25.39 -0.98 24.16
N PHE A 35 -25.32 -0.64 22.88
CA PHE A 35 -25.89 -1.46 21.83
C PHE A 35 -25.19 -2.84 21.82
N PRO A 36 -25.93 -3.96 21.98
CA PRO A 36 -25.33 -5.29 22.14
C PRO A 36 -24.90 -5.84 20.77
N PHE A 37 -23.84 -5.27 20.20
CA PHE A 37 -23.37 -5.60 18.85
C PHE A 37 -23.04 -7.09 18.66
N LEU A 38 -22.56 -7.77 19.72
CA LEU A 38 -22.24 -9.20 19.68
C LEU A 38 -23.48 -10.11 19.73
N GLU A 39 -24.63 -9.62 20.17
CA GLU A 39 -25.88 -10.37 20.18
C GLU A 39 -26.58 -10.35 18.82
N LEU A 40 -26.13 -9.48 17.90
CA LEU A 40 -26.63 -9.47 16.53
C LEU A 40 -26.33 -10.82 15.83
N PRO A 41 -27.17 -11.24 14.87
CA PRO A 41 -26.80 -12.28 13.92
C PRO A 41 -25.51 -11.93 13.16
N GLN A 42 -24.76 -12.96 12.74
CA GLN A 42 -23.47 -12.79 12.04
C GLN A 42 -23.65 -11.95 10.76
N GLU A 43 -24.76 -12.13 10.06
CA GLU A 43 -25.07 -11.46 8.80
C GLU A 43 -25.14 -9.94 8.98
N LEU A 44 -25.76 -9.47 10.08
CA LEU A 44 -25.84 -8.04 10.39
C LEU A 44 -24.49 -7.47 10.79
N ARG A 45 -23.66 -8.25 11.53
CA ARG A 45 -22.29 -7.85 11.83
C ARG A 45 -21.44 -7.74 10.56
N ASP A 46 -21.58 -8.69 9.65
CA ASP A 46 -20.87 -8.70 8.36
C ASP A 46 -21.26 -7.49 7.51
N MET A 47 -22.55 -7.15 7.43
CA MET A 47 -23.01 -5.93 6.76
C MET A 47 -22.36 -4.67 7.35
N VAL A 48 -22.23 -4.62 8.69
CA VAL A 48 -21.54 -3.51 9.36
C VAL A 48 -20.06 -3.52 9.00
N TYR A 49 -19.37 -4.66 9.06
CA TYR A 49 -17.97 -4.75 8.66
C TYR A 49 -17.75 -4.29 7.22
N GLU A 50 -18.57 -4.80 6.28
CA GLU A 50 -18.54 -4.43 4.86
C GLU A 50 -18.69 -2.93 4.64
N TYR A 51 -19.57 -2.27 5.38
CA TYR A 51 -19.73 -0.82 5.30
C TYR A 51 -18.45 -0.05 5.66
N PHE A 52 -17.62 -0.60 6.55
CA PHE A 52 -16.37 0.01 7.01
C PHE A 52 -15.10 -0.52 6.31
N LEU A 53 -15.24 -1.47 5.38
CA LEU A 53 -14.12 -1.97 4.60
C LEU A 53 -13.61 -0.88 3.65
N ASP A 54 -12.31 -0.60 3.75
CA ASP A 54 -11.57 0.18 2.78
C ASP A 54 -10.29 -0.57 2.44
N ASP A 55 -9.86 -0.48 1.18
CA ASP A 55 -8.59 -1.06 0.73
C ASP A 55 -7.43 -0.51 1.58
N PRO A 56 -6.72 -1.37 2.33
CA PRO A 56 -5.61 -0.93 3.15
C PRO A 56 -4.41 -0.56 2.28
N VAL A 57 -3.80 0.58 2.57
CA VAL A 57 -2.67 1.16 1.84
C VAL A 57 -1.42 1.17 2.72
N TYR A 58 -0.32 0.65 2.20
CA TYR A 58 0.98 0.59 2.89
C TYR A 58 2.07 1.27 2.06
N PRO A 59 2.86 2.19 2.63
CA PRO A 59 2.70 2.75 3.97
C PRO A 59 1.42 3.58 4.10
N ALA A 60 0.91 3.71 5.33
CA ALA A 60 -0.29 4.49 5.57
C ALA A 60 -0.08 5.94 5.09
N PRO A 61 -1.05 6.54 4.36
CA PRO A 61 -0.92 7.92 3.93
C PRO A 61 -0.73 8.83 5.15
N PRO A 62 0.02 9.93 5.00
CA PRO A 62 0.21 10.88 6.09
C PRO A 62 -1.16 11.32 6.59
N ARG A 63 -1.41 11.10 7.89
CA ARG A 63 -2.67 11.51 8.49
C ARG A 63 -2.79 13.03 8.29
N PRO A 64 -3.91 13.55 7.76
CA PRO A 64 -4.13 14.98 7.80
C PRO A 64 -4.00 15.41 9.26
N SER A 65 -3.15 16.40 9.52
CA SER A 65 -2.95 16.94 10.85
C SER A 65 -4.25 17.56 11.34
N PHE A 66 -5.10 16.75 11.97
CA PHE A 66 -6.14 17.25 12.84
C PHE A 66 -5.41 17.81 14.05
N HIS A 67 -5.01 19.09 13.98
CA HIS A 67 -4.80 20.04 15.08
C HIS A 67 -3.95 21.22 14.56
N THR A 68 -4.64 22.19 13.97
CA THR A 68 -4.61 23.53 14.55
C THR A 68 -5.99 24.10 14.31
N PRO A 69 -6.84 24.29 15.33
CA PRO A 69 -7.99 25.16 15.19
C PRO A 69 -7.42 26.56 14.95
N SER A 70 -7.24 26.93 13.68
CA SER A 70 -7.01 28.33 13.34
C SER A 70 -8.28 29.07 13.73
N VAL A 71 -8.21 29.77 14.87
CA VAL A 71 -9.24 30.66 15.42
C VAL A 71 -9.61 31.79 14.41
N VAL A 72 -8.91 31.87 13.27
CA VAL A 72 -9.05 32.92 12.26
C VAL A 72 -9.67 32.44 10.94
N SER A 73 -10.05 31.16 10.81
CA SER A 73 -10.54 30.65 9.50
C SER A 73 -11.92 31.18 9.08
N TRP A 74 -12.69 31.76 10.01
CA TRP A 74 -14.01 32.34 9.75
C TRP A 74 -13.97 33.71 9.06
N MET A 75 -12.79 34.33 8.88
CA MET A 75 -12.64 35.65 8.27
C MET A 75 -12.24 35.64 6.79
N ASN A 76 -12.25 34.49 6.09
CA ASN A 76 -11.91 34.43 4.67
C ASN A 76 -13.16 34.15 3.80
N PRO A 77 -13.77 35.16 3.15
CA PRO A 77 -14.97 35.00 2.33
C PRO A 77 -14.72 34.31 0.97
N THR A 78 -13.47 34.04 0.60
CA THR A 78 -13.10 33.70 -0.78
C THR A 78 -13.04 32.20 -1.10
N ARG A 79 -13.54 31.31 -0.22
CA ARG A 79 -13.38 29.85 -0.40
C ARG A 79 -14.61 29.08 -0.90
N TRP A 80 -15.62 29.79 -1.44
CA TRP A 80 -16.91 29.17 -1.79
C TRP A 80 -17.08 28.79 -3.26
N THR A 81 -16.04 28.87 -4.10
CA THR A 81 -16.12 28.40 -5.49
C THR A 81 -14.90 27.57 -5.86
N SER A 82 -14.95 26.29 -5.52
CA SER A 82 -14.16 25.25 -6.18
C SER A 82 -14.88 23.92 -5.98
N SER A 83 -15.67 23.54 -6.98
CA SER A 83 -16.21 22.20 -7.16
C SER A 83 -15.06 21.19 -7.08
N THR A 84 -14.90 20.61 -5.90
CA THR A 84 -13.91 19.57 -5.65
C THR A 84 -14.50 18.27 -6.18
N PRO A 85 -13.76 17.45 -6.95
CA PRO A 85 -14.24 16.10 -7.25
C PRO A 85 -14.48 15.38 -5.93
N SER A 86 -15.61 14.67 -5.85
CA SER A 86 -16.05 13.92 -4.68
C SER A 86 -14.90 13.12 -4.06
N ARG A 87 -14.33 13.63 -2.96
CA ARG A 87 -13.46 12.82 -2.11
C ARG A 87 -14.29 11.62 -1.63
N PRO A 88 -13.79 10.38 -1.72
CA PRO A 88 -14.45 9.27 -1.04
C PRO A 88 -14.58 9.68 0.43
N HIS A 89 -15.79 9.59 0.97
CA HIS A 89 -16.10 9.92 2.35
C HIS A 89 -14.97 9.42 3.26
N GLN A 90 -14.35 10.34 3.98
CA GLN A 90 -13.43 10.00 5.06
C GLN A 90 -14.29 9.39 6.17
N ARG A 91 -14.64 8.11 6.01
CA ARG A 91 -15.58 7.38 6.86
C ARG A 91 -14.99 7.29 8.27
N SER A 92 -15.85 7.60 9.22
CA SER A 92 -15.58 7.88 10.63
C SER A 92 -14.79 6.79 11.36
N ASN A 93 -13.93 7.23 12.28
CA ASN A 93 -13.26 6.51 13.38
C ASN A 93 -13.48 4.98 13.43
N LYS A 94 -12.55 4.23 12.83
CA LYS A 94 -12.40 2.76 12.93
C LYS A 94 -12.02 2.25 14.33
N CYS A 95 -12.05 3.13 15.35
CA CYS A 95 -11.68 2.80 16.73
C CYS A 95 -12.61 1.76 17.36
N ILE A 96 -13.84 1.61 16.87
CA ILE A 96 -14.78 0.58 17.36
C ILE A 96 -14.22 -0.83 17.19
N PHE A 97 -13.45 -1.07 16.13
CA PHE A 97 -12.81 -2.37 15.87
C PHE A 97 -11.59 -2.63 16.76
N LEU A 98 -11.13 -1.65 17.53
CA LEU A 98 -10.06 -1.81 18.52
C LEU A 98 -10.60 -2.07 19.94
N ALA A 99 -11.92 -1.93 20.15
CA ALA A 99 -12.52 -2.03 21.48
C ALA A 99 -12.68 -3.48 21.97
N ASN A 100 -12.77 -4.46 21.05
CA ASN A 100 -12.99 -5.87 21.39
C ASN A 100 -12.18 -6.79 20.48
N LYS A 101 -11.52 -7.81 21.07
CA LYS A 101 -10.67 -8.77 20.34
C LYS A 101 -11.43 -9.63 19.32
N GLN A 102 -12.66 -10.04 19.64
CA GLN A 102 -13.50 -10.82 18.73
C GLN A 102 -13.91 -9.98 17.53
N ILE A 103 -14.47 -8.79 17.77
CA ILE A 103 -14.87 -7.84 16.72
C ILE A 103 -13.66 -7.51 15.82
N HIS A 104 -12.49 -7.26 16.42
CA HIS A 104 -11.25 -7.03 15.67
C HIS A 104 -10.88 -8.23 14.79
N ALA A 105 -10.97 -9.46 15.32
CA ALA A 105 -10.62 -10.66 14.59
C ALA A 105 -11.57 -10.92 13.41
N GLU A 106 -12.89 -10.77 13.61
CA GLU A 106 -13.91 -10.88 12.56
C GLU A 106 -13.70 -9.82 11.47
N TYR A 107 -13.50 -8.55 11.87
CA TYR A 107 -13.22 -7.47 10.93
C TYR A 107 -11.94 -7.71 10.13
N MET A 108 -10.84 -8.11 10.79
CA MET A 108 -9.57 -8.38 10.11
C MET A 108 -9.66 -9.58 9.15
N ASP A 109 -10.45 -10.59 9.49
CA ASP A 109 -10.72 -11.72 8.59
C ASP A 109 -11.48 -11.27 7.35
N MET A 110 -12.54 -10.46 7.51
CA MET A 110 -13.28 -9.84 6.40
C MET A 110 -12.40 -8.94 5.54
N LEU A 111 -11.55 -8.10 6.16
CA LEU A 111 -10.60 -7.23 5.48
C LEU A 111 -9.63 -8.05 4.60
N CYS A 112 -9.03 -9.10 5.17
CA CYS A 112 -8.09 -9.98 4.45
C CYS A 112 -8.76 -10.76 3.31
N LYS A 113 -10.04 -11.12 3.48
CA LYS A 113 -10.81 -11.91 2.51
C LYS A 113 -11.34 -11.09 1.34
N ARG A 114 -11.81 -9.87 1.59
CA ARG A 114 -12.60 -9.09 0.61
C ARG A 114 -11.90 -7.86 0.03
N CYS A 115 -10.90 -7.31 0.72
CA CYS A 115 -10.22 -6.10 0.25
C CYS A 115 -8.94 -6.41 -0.51
N THR A 116 -8.50 -5.45 -1.33
CA THR A 116 -7.20 -5.51 -2.00
C THR A 116 -6.18 -4.69 -1.23
N PHE A 117 -5.16 -5.36 -0.71
CA PHE A 117 -4.05 -4.70 -0.01
C PHE A 117 -3.14 -4.03 -1.02
N LYS A 118 -2.95 -2.71 -0.89
CA LYS A 118 -2.13 -1.91 -1.80
C LYS A 118 -0.80 -1.58 -1.14
N PHE A 119 0.28 -2.17 -1.65
CA PHE A 119 1.64 -1.92 -1.22
C PHE A 119 2.32 -0.96 -2.18
N PHE A 120 2.88 0.12 -1.66
CA PHE A 120 3.58 1.14 -2.42
C PHE A 120 5.03 1.20 -1.98
N VAL A 121 5.91 1.40 -2.97
CA VAL A 121 7.30 1.78 -2.74
C VAL A 121 7.57 2.93 -3.69
N SER A 122 7.99 4.06 -3.15
CA SER A 122 8.23 5.30 -3.87
C SER A 122 9.47 5.99 -3.29
N PRO A 123 10.06 6.99 -3.98
CA PRO A 123 11.20 7.72 -3.44
C PRO A 123 10.92 8.33 -2.06
N GLU A 124 9.69 8.77 -1.78
CA GLU A 124 9.31 9.37 -0.50
C GLU A 124 9.20 8.34 0.63
N THR A 125 8.89 7.10 0.30
CA THR A 125 8.67 6.01 1.27
C THR A 125 9.88 5.11 1.43
N TYR A 126 10.81 5.17 0.47
CA TYR A 126 12.03 4.39 0.44
C TYR A 126 13.02 4.83 1.52
N LYS A 127 13.34 3.90 2.42
CA LYS A 127 14.44 4.05 3.38
C LYS A 127 15.67 3.34 2.82
N SER A 128 16.66 4.13 2.38
CA SER A 128 17.97 3.61 2.03
C SER A 128 18.63 3.01 3.27
N LEU A 129 19.21 1.82 3.13
CA LEU A 129 20.04 1.27 4.20
C LEU A 129 21.29 2.14 4.34
N PRO A 130 21.72 2.48 5.57
CA PRO A 130 23.03 3.09 5.75
C PRO A 130 24.11 2.13 5.21
N PRO A 131 25.22 2.65 4.66
CA PRO A 131 26.35 1.82 4.24
C PRO A 131 26.82 1.00 5.45
N SER A 132 26.97 -0.32 5.26
CA SER A 132 27.48 -1.21 6.30
C SER A 132 28.82 -0.67 6.80
N PRO A 133 29.05 -0.50 8.11
CA PRO A 133 30.38 -0.23 8.61
C PRO A 133 31.30 -1.39 8.21
N LEU A 134 32.51 -1.07 7.76
CA LEU A 134 33.57 -2.04 7.46
C LEU A 134 33.78 -2.97 8.68
N PRO A 135 34.20 -4.23 8.46
CA PRO A 135 34.44 -5.17 9.56
C PRO A 135 35.62 -4.69 10.41
N SER A 136 35.34 -3.99 11.50
CA SER A 136 36.30 -3.79 12.59
C SER A 136 36.40 -5.08 13.41
N SER A 137 37.65 -5.47 13.67
CA SER A 137 38.17 -6.68 14.33
C SER A 137 37.33 -7.29 15.48
N PRO A 138 37.49 -8.61 15.73
CA PRO A 138 36.65 -9.38 16.64
C PRO A 138 37.12 -9.23 18.08
N SER A 139 36.60 -8.25 18.80
CA SER A 139 36.66 -8.24 20.25
C SER A 139 35.56 -7.35 20.79
N HIS A 140 34.38 -7.91 21.06
CA HIS A 140 33.45 -7.58 22.14
C HIS A 140 32.09 -8.27 21.87
N PRO A 141 31.47 -8.94 22.87
CA PRO A 141 30.14 -9.51 22.69
C PRO A 141 29.10 -8.38 22.58
N PRO A 142 28.16 -8.43 21.61
CA PRO A 142 27.20 -7.36 21.40
C PRO A 142 26.12 -7.34 22.49
N PRO A 143 25.70 -6.17 23.00
CA PRO A 143 24.50 -6.06 23.81
C PRO A 143 23.24 -6.23 22.93
N THR A 144 22.21 -6.80 23.53
CA THR A 144 20.86 -7.07 23.02
C THR A 144 20.29 -5.92 22.17
N THR A 145 20.55 -5.94 20.86
CA THR A 145 20.12 -4.92 19.88
C THR A 145 19.33 -5.57 18.73
N THR A 146 18.44 -6.51 19.05
CA THR A 146 17.68 -7.27 18.03
C THR A 146 16.49 -6.49 17.47
N ILE A 147 15.95 -5.53 18.23
CA ILE A 147 14.73 -4.79 17.85
C ILE A 147 15.02 -3.66 16.85
N ALA A 148 16.13 -2.94 16.99
CA ALA A 148 16.46 -1.80 16.11
C ALA A 148 16.90 -2.21 14.69
N ILE A 149 17.47 -3.41 14.51
CA ILE A 149 17.99 -3.88 13.22
C ILE A 149 16.85 -4.41 12.32
N GLN A 150 15.79 -4.98 12.90
CA GLN A 150 14.65 -5.51 12.12
C GLN A 150 13.83 -4.38 11.46
N GLU A 151 13.64 -3.23 12.13
CA GLU A 151 12.94 -2.08 11.54
C GLU A 151 13.68 -1.47 10.34
N ALA A 152 15.02 -1.54 10.30
CA ALA A 152 15.83 -1.00 9.21
C ALA A 152 15.71 -1.81 7.90
N THR A 153 15.26 -3.07 7.97
CA THR A 153 15.18 -3.97 6.81
C THR A 153 13.78 -4.10 6.21
N ASN A 154 12.74 -3.70 6.97
CA ASN A 154 11.36 -3.82 6.56
C ASN A 154 10.96 -2.72 5.58
N VAL A 155 10.40 -3.11 4.42
CA VAL A 155 9.87 -2.16 3.41
C VAL A 155 8.51 -1.63 3.88
N TRP A 156 7.65 -2.51 4.38
CA TRP A 156 6.34 -2.16 4.92
C TRP A 156 6.18 -2.58 6.38
N THR A 157 5.43 -1.78 7.13
CA THR A 157 5.05 -2.06 8.53
C THR A 157 3.78 -2.90 8.55
N ILE A 158 3.93 -4.22 8.42
CA ILE A 158 2.84 -5.19 8.50
C ILE A 158 3.35 -6.50 9.12
N SER A 159 2.54 -7.14 9.96
CA SER A 159 2.95 -8.37 10.63
C SER A 159 2.91 -9.58 9.68
N PRO A 160 3.83 -10.55 9.81
CA PRO A 160 3.79 -11.79 9.04
C PRO A 160 2.46 -12.55 9.17
N ALA A 161 1.83 -12.51 10.36
CA ALA A 161 0.54 -13.14 10.62
C ALA A 161 -0.63 -12.47 9.88
N THR A 162 -0.53 -11.17 9.56
CA THR A 162 -1.52 -10.49 8.70
C THR A 162 -1.23 -10.82 7.25
N LEU A 163 0.04 -10.75 6.83
CA LEU A 163 0.48 -11.08 5.48
C LEU A 163 0.00 -12.47 5.03
N SER A 164 0.07 -13.47 5.91
CA SER A 164 -0.34 -14.84 5.59
C SER A 164 -1.83 -15.01 5.32
N LYS A 165 -2.67 -14.04 5.73
CA LYS A 165 -4.13 -14.08 5.53
C LYS A 165 -4.60 -13.31 4.29
N ILE A 166 -3.76 -12.43 3.74
CA ILE A 166 -4.11 -11.57 2.59
C ILE A 166 -4.42 -12.44 1.37
N ARG A 167 -5.57 -12.19 0.72
CA ARG A 167 -5.99 -12.88 -0.51
C ARG A 167 -5.76 -12.08 -1.78
N HIS A 168 -5.90 -10.75 -1.73
CA HIS A 168 -5.73 -9.89 -2.88
C HIS A 168 -4.71 -8.80 -2.58
N CYS A 169 -3.72 -8.66 -3.46
CA CYS A 169 -2.60 -7.75 -3.29
C CYS A 169 -2.26 -7.03 -4.60
N SER A 170 -2.06 -5.73 -4.50
CA SER A 170 -1.54 -4.88 -5.57
C SER A 170 -0.27 -4.21 -5.08
N LEU A 171 0.85 -4.45 -5.76
CA LEU A 171 2.14 -3.85 -5.47
C LEU A 171 2.45 -2.80 -6.53
N SER A 172 2.59 -1.55 -6.13
CA SER A 172 3.03 -0.45 -7.00
C SER A 172 4.44 -0.05 -6.63
N LEU A 173 5.36 -0.25 -7.57
CA LEU A 173 6.77 0.08 -7.43
C LEU A 173 7.05 1.34 -8.27
N ILE A 174 7.17 2.49 -7.62
CA ILE A 174 7.55 3.76 -8.22
C ILE A 174 9.03 3.96 -7.94
N THR A 175 9.87 3.76 -8.94
CA THR A 175 11.32 3.64 -8.73
C THR A 175 12.12 4.67 -9.51
N THR A 176 13.20 5.12 -8.88
CA THR A 176 14.31 5.88 -9.48
C THR A 176 15.58 5.03 -9.48
N SER A 177 16.64 5.43 -10.20
CA SER A 177 17.95 4.76 -10.21
C SER A 177 18.57 4.68 -8.83
N ALA A 178 18.44 5.75 -8.04
CA ALA A 178 18.98 5.79 -6.69
C ALA A 178 18.44 4.63 -5.83
N MET A 179 17.22 4.16 -6.13
CA MET A 179 16.58 3.03 -5.45
C MET A 179 17.07 1.66 -5.93
N LEU A 180 17.81 1.58 -7.04
CA LEU A 180 18.50 0.36 -7.47
C LEU A 180 19.72 0.07 -6.59
N GLY A 181 20.31 1.10 -5.98
CA GLY A 181 21.47 0.97 -5.10
C GLY A 181 22.77 0.65 -5.84
N VAL A 182 22.82 0.96 -7.14
CA VAL A 182 23.99 0.78 -8.00
C VAL A 182 24.23 2.05 -8.81
N THR A 183 25.49 2.33 -9.15
CA THR A 183 25.85 3.48 -9.98
C THR A 183 25.44 3.27 -11.45
N ASP A 184 25.55 2.05 -11.96
CA ASP A 184 25.15 1.69 -13.32
C ASP A 184 24.23 0.46 -13.33
N PRO A 185 22.94 0.61 -13.68
CA PRO A 185 21.99 -0.49 -13.71
C PRO A 185 22.35 -1.58 -14.73
N ARG A 186 23.13 -1.26 -15.78
CA ARG A 186 23.51 -2.22 -16.83
C ARG A 186 24.39 -3.36 -16.31
N SER A 187 25.17 -3.07 -15.28
CA SER A 187 26.06 -4.03 -14.61
C SER A 187 25.38 -4.82 -13.50
N MET A 188 24.13 -4.50 -13.17
CA MET A 188 23.40 -5.12 -12.06
C MET A 188 22.76 -6.43 -12.51
N THR A 189 22.76 -7.43 -11.62
CA THR A 189 21.90 -8.62 -11.78
C THR A 189 20.60 -8.43 -10.99
N SER A 190 19.46 -8.85 -11.54
CA SER A 190 18.16 -8.64 -10.88
C SER A 190 18.04 -9.31 -9.50
N SER A 191 18.82 -10.37 -9.24
CA SER A 191 18.92 -11.04 -7.94
C SER A 191 19.75 -10.27 -6.91
N SER A 192 20.70 -9.44 -7.36
CA SER A 192 21.53 -8.59 -6.48
C SER A 192 20.84 -7.28 -6.07
N TRP A 193 19.72 -6.93 -6.70
CA TRP A 193 18.94 -5.74 -6.37
C TRP A 193 18.44 -5.77 -4.92
N SER A 194 18.96 -4.86 -4.10
CA SER A 194 18.78 -4.86 -2.63
C SER A 194 17.33 -4.61 -2.19
N LEU A 195 16.64 -3.66 -2.81
CA LEU A 195 15.22 -3.39 -2.54
C LEU A 195 14.36 -4.58 -2.97
N GLY A 196 14.61 -5.15 -4.15
CA GLY A 196 13.94 -6.37 -4.61
C GLY A 196 14.07 -7.52 -3.61
N ARG A 197 15.28 -7.76 -3.10
CA ARG A 197 15.53 -8.78 -2.06
C ARG A 197 14.73 -8.52 -0.79
N ARG A 198 14.71 -7.28 -0.28
CA ARG A 198 13.93 -6.92 0.91
C ARG A 198 12.43 -7.14 0.71
N MET A 199 11.90 -6.74 -0.45
CA MET A 199 10.51 -6.98 -0.81
C MET A 199 10.19 -8.48 -0.82
N ARG A 200 11.00 -9.30 -1.50
CA ARG A 200 10.83 -10.76 -1.52
C ARG A 200 10.85 -11.36 -0.11
N GLN A 201 11.78 -10.94 0.74
CA GLN A 201 11.91 -11.42 2.11
C GLN A 201 10.68 -11.11 2.98
N GLN A 202 10.01 -9.98 2.78
CA GLN A 202 8.76 -9.68 3.49
C GLN A 202 7.57 -10.41 2.86
N LEU A 203 7.44 -10.36 1.54
CA LEU A 203 6.31 -10.92 0.81
C LEU A 203 6.23 -12.45 0.94
N LYS A 204 7.34 -13.14 1.23
CA LYS A 204 7.38 -14.61 1.39
C LYS A 204 6.36 -15.19 2.38
N HIS A 205 5.86 -14.37 3.30
CA HIS A 205 4.87 -14.77 4.29
C HIS A 205 3.42 -14.79 3.76
N MET A 206 3.16 -14.32 2.53
CA MET A 206 1.82 -14.31 1.92
C MET A 206 1.43 -15.68 1.35
N SER A 207 1.01 -16.60 2.21
CA SER A 207 0.66 -17.98 1.83
C SER A 207 -0.75 -18.14 1.25
N SER A 208 -1.71 -17.26 1.58
CA SER A 208 -3.12 -17.39 1.18
C SER A 208 -3.52 -16.56 -0.05
N ILE A 209 -2.52 -16.07 -0.80
CA ILE A 209 -2.77 -15.15 -1.90
C ILE A 209 -3.54 -15.85 -3.04
N GLN A 210 -4.48 -15.12 -3.63
CA GLN A 210 -5.25 -15.55 -4.81
C GLN A 210 -4.96 -14.66 -6.01
N THR A 211 -4.79 -13.36 -5.77
CA THR A 211 -4.45 -12.39 -6.81
C THR A 211 -3.32 -11.51 -6.31
N PHE A 212 -2.21 -11.52 -7.05
CA PHE A 212 -1.08 -10.64 -6.78
C PHE A 212 -0.63 -9.96 -8.06
N THR A 213 -0.68 -8.63 -8.10
CA THR A 213 -0.30 -7.84 -9.26
C THR A 213 0.85 -6.89 -8.92
N LEU A 214 1.72 -6.66 -9.89
CA LEU A 214 2.81 -5.69 -9.83
C LEU A 214 2.57 -4.62 -10.89
N ASP A 215 2.64 -3.36 -10.48
CA ASP A 215 2.75 -2.21 -11.37
C ASP A 215 4.13 -1.59 -11.19
N ALA A 216 4.99 -1.74 -12.19
CA ALA A 216 6.34 -1.20 -12.20
C ALA A 216 6.35 0.15 -12.91
N LYS A 217 6.36 1.22 -12.12
CA LYS A 217 6.45 2.60 -12.59
C LYS A 217 7.88 3.10 -12.49
N ALA A 218 8.42 3.56 -13.62
CA ALA A 218 9.73 4.21 -13.65
C ALA A 218 9.53 5.73 -13.71
N LEU A 219 10.16 6.44 -12.78
CA LEU A 219 10.27 7.89 -12.86
C LEU A 219 11.42 8.23 -13.80
N GLY A 220 11.16 9.12 -14.77
CA GLY A 220 12.17 9.54 -15.72
C GLY A 220 13.33 10.23 -15.02
N ASP A 221 14.55 9.92 -15.45
CA ASP A 221 15.77 10.56 -14.98
C ASP A 221 16.69 10.77 -16.20
N PRO A 222 17.34 11.93 -16.30
CA PRO A 222 18.21 12.25 -17.43
C PRO A 222 19.40 11.30 -17.62
N LEU A 223 19.81 10.55 -16.60
CA LEU A 223 21.04 9.76 -16.63
C LEU A 223 20.87 8.33 -17.14
N TRP A 224 19.64 7.81 -17.27
CA TRP A 224 19.43 6.40 -17.59
C TRP A 224 18.05 6.12 -18.19
N ASN A 225 17.95 5.01 -18.91
CA ASN A 225 16.72 4.58 -19.55
C ASN A 225 15.80 3.85 -18.54
N PRO A 226 14.53 4.24 -18.40
CA PRO A 226 13.56 3.60 -17.49
C PRO A 226 13.38 2.09 -17.74
N LEU A 227 13.69 1.59 -18.94
CA LEU A 227 13.62 0.18 -19.29
C LEU A 227 14.44 -0.72 -18.36
N TRP A 228 15.58 -0.24 -17.85
CA TRP A 228 16.40 -1.01 -16.92
C TRP A 228 15.67 -1.25 -15.60
N ILE A 229 14.92 -0.26 -15.11
CA ILE A 229 14.11 -0.41 -13.90
C ILE A 229 13.03 -1.46 -14.11
N TRP A 230 12.29 -1.39 -15.22
CA TRP A 230 11.24 -2.37 -15.52
C TRP A 230 11.79 -3.79 -15.69
N TYR A 231 12.92 -3.92 -16.36
CA TYR A 231 13.62 -5.19 -16.51
C TYR A 231 13.99 -5.77 -15.14
N HIS A 232 14.69 -5.02 -14.30
CA HIS A 232 15.13 -5.52 -13.00
C HIS A 232 13.96 -5.75 -12.04
N ALA A 233 12.96 -4.88 -12.03
CA ALA A 233 11.75 -5.04 -11.21
C ALA A 233 10.99 -6.32 -11.58
N SER A 234 10.77 -6.53 -12.88
CA SER A 234 10.08 -7.73 -13.36
C SER A 234 10.89 -8.98 -13.03
N GLN A 235 12.14 -9.08 -13.48
CA GLN A 235 12.97 -10.28 -13.28
C GLN A 235 13.21 -10.62 -11.80
N SER A 236 13.33 -9.59 -10.96
CA SER A 236 13.51 -9.74 -9.51
C SER A 236 12.30 -10.37 -8.81
N LEU A 237 11.08 -10.12 -9.29
CA LEU A 237 9.85 -10.56 -8.63
C LEU A 237 9.15 -11.71 -9.38
N LYS A 238 9.46 -11.93 -10.65
CA LYS A 238 8.86 -12.96 -11.53
C LYS A 238 9.01 -14.38 -10.97
N LEU A 239 10.11 -14.64 -10.27
CA LEU A 239 10.43 -15.94 -9.66
C LEU A 239 9.83 -16.14 -8.26
N LEU A 240 9.19 -15.12 -7.69
CA LEU A 240 8.58 -15.26 -6.38
C LEU A 240 7.50 -16.35 -6.40
N GLY A 241 7.57 -17.27 -5.45
CA GLY A 241 6.61 -18.36 -5.30
C GLY A 241 6.77 -19.51 -6.29
N THR A 242 7.83 -19.55 -7.09
CA THR A 242 8.18 -20.70 -7.94
C THR A 242 9.24 -21.58 -7.27
N ASP A 243 9.56 -22.74 -7.87
CA ASP A 243 10.65 -23.61 -7.41
C ASP A 243 12.04 -22.93 -7.42
N LEU A 244 12.19 -21.89 -8.25
CA LEU A 244 13.43 -21.11 -8.40
C LEU A 244 13.51 -19.88 -7.47
N SER A 245 12.54 -19.72 -6.56
CA SER A 245 12.50 -18.60 -5.63
C SER A 245 13.65 -18.68 -4.61
N ASP A 246 14.29 -17.54 -4.31
CA ASP A 246 15.39 -17.41 -3.34
C ASP A 246 14.94 -17.30 -1.87
N THR A 247 13.66 -17.57 -1.59
CA THR A 247 13.05 -17.37 -0.28
C THR A 247 12.47 -18.66 0.28
N VAL A 248 12.70 -18.89 1.58
CA VAL A 248 12.04 -19.94 2.37
C VAL A 248 11.27 -19.27 3.53
N PRO A 249 9.96 -19.52 3.70
CA PRO A 249 9.06 -20.32 2.84
C PRO A 249 8.88 -19.71 1.44
N ARG A 250 8.29 -20.48 0.50
CA ARG A 250 7.96 -19.99 -0.84
C ARG A 250 6.91 -18.88 -0.74
N GLY A 251 7.19 -17.77 -1.39
CA GLY A 251 6.30 -16.60 -1.39
C GLY A 251 5.11 -16.71 -2.34
N PRO A 252 4.37 -15.60 -2.49
CA PRO A 252 3.20 -15.50 -3.37
C PRO A 252 3.63 -15.51 -4.85
N GLN A 253 2.83 -16.12 -5.71
CA GLN A 253 3.04 -16.02 -7.15
C GLN A 253 2.38 -14.77 -7.73
N LEU A 254 3.16 -13.95 -8.45
CA LEU A 254 2.62 -12.84 -9.22
C LEU A 254 1.76 -13.34 -10.38
N SER A 255 0.58 -12.77 -10.54
CA SER A 255 -0.37 -13.07 -11.62
C SER A 255 -0.23 -12.14 -12.82
N ARG A 256 0.18 -10.88 -12.60
CA ARG A 256 0.31 -9.85 -13.64
C ARG A 256 1.40 -8.84 -13.29
N ILE A 257 2.13 -8.37 -14.31
CA ILE A 257 3.09 -7.28 -14.21
C ILE A 257 2.75 -6.25 -15.30
N THR A 258 2.52 -5.00 -14.92
CA THR A 258 2.34 -3.86 -15.82
C THR A 258 3.53 -2.91 -15.70
N PHE A 259 3.75 -2.13 -16.76
CA PHE A 259 4.85 -1.18 -16.87
C PHE A 259 4.28 0.20 -17.21
N SER A 260 4.79 1.23 -16.56
CA SER A 260 4.31 2.60 -16.75
C SER A 260 5.42 3.64 -16.53
N LEU A 261 5.32 4.77 -17.24
CA LEU A 261 6.15 5.96 -17.01
C LEU A 261 5.34 7.04 -16.28
N ASP A 262 6.05 8.02 -15.71
CA ASP A 262 5.42 9.13 -14.98
C ASP A 262 4.66 10.10 -15.90
N THR A 263 5.17 10.32 -17.10
CA THR A 263 4.62 11.28 -18.07
C THR A 263 3.78 10.64 -19.17
N TRP A 264 3.74 9.30 -19.25
CA TRP A 264 3.02 8.55 -20.29
C TRP A 264 2.68 7.12 -19.83
N SER A 265 1.46 6.65 -20.09
CA SER A 265 1.11 5.29 -20.56
C SER A 265 -0.41 5.09 -20.47
N PRO A 266 -1.03 4.62 -21.56
CA PRO A 266 -1.20 3.18 -21.70
C PRO A 266 -0.97 2.73 -23.16
N GLY A 267 -0.07 1.76 -23.36
CA GLY A 267 0.14 1.18 -24.69
C GLY A 267 1.13 0.04 -24.73
N GLU A 268 1.98 -0.09 -23.72
CA GLU A 268 2.99 -1.14 -23.69
C GLU A 268 2.40 -2.51 -23.34
N ASN A 269 3.08 -3.56 -23.80
CA ASN A 269 2.67 -4.92 -23.49
C ASN A 269 2.87 -5.21 -21.99
N TYR A 270 1.96 -5.97 -21.41
CA TYR A 270 2.05 -6.42 -20.01
C TYR A 270 2.30 -7.93 -19.95
N LEU A 271 2.81 -8.38 -18.81
CA LEU A 271 3.03 -9.79 -18.52
C LEU A 271 1.88 -10.35 -17.70
N LYS A 272 1.38 -11.53 -18.06
CA LYS A 272 0.41 -12.29 -17.27
C LYS A 272 0.90 -13.73 -17.12
N ARG A 273 0.77 -14.27 -15.92
CA ARG A 273 1.12 -15.66 -15.63
C ARG A 273 0.01 -16.57 -16.13
N GLN A 274 0.40 -17.63 -16.83
CA GLN A 274 -0.40 -18.77 -17.24
C GLN A 274 0.09 -20.04 -16.53
N THR A 275 -0.56 -21.17 -16.78
CA THR A 275 -0.19 -22.48 -16.23
C THR A 275 1.23 -22.90 -16.62
N GLU A 276 1.65 -22.60 -17.85
CA GLU A 276 2.95 -23.01 -18.41
C GLU A 276 4.07 -21.99 -18.20
N GLY A 277 3.77 -20.79 -17.69
CA GLY A 277 4.77 -19.75 -17.50
C GLY A 277 4.23 -18.33 -17.70
N TRP A 278 5.05 -17.45 -18.25
CA TRP A 278 4.69 -16.06 -18.48
C TRP A 278 4.37 -15.81 -19.96
N THR A 279 3.41 -14.92 -20.22
CA THR A 279 3.03 -14.54 -21.57
C THR A 279 2.82 -13.04 -21.64
N TRP A 280 3.28 -12.46 -22.75
CA TRP A 280 3.14 -11.05 -23.09
C TRP A 280 1.81 -10.80 -23.78
N TYR A 281 1.14 -9.75 -23.35
CA TYR A 281 -0.16 -9.32 -23.83
C TYR A 281 -0.15 -7.84 -24.18
N CYS A 282 -0.82 -7.46 -25.26
CA CYS A 282 -1.04 -6.04 -25.56
C CYS A 282 -2.10 -5.44 -24.63
N ALA A 283 -2.25 -4.11 -24.61
CA ALA A 283 -3.25 -3.40 -23.81
C ALA A 283 -4.70 -3.91 -24.01
N ARG A 284 -5.04 -4.41 -25.20
CA ARG A 284 -6.36 -4.99 -25.53
C ARG A 284 -6.55 -6.46 -25.09
N GLY A 285 -5.52 -7.09 -24.51
CA GLY A 285 -5.60 -8.46 -24.00
C GLY A 285 -5.29 -9.58 -25.00
N HIS A 286 -4.81 -9.25 -26.20
CA HIS A 286 -4.30 -10.26 -27.16
C HIS A 286 -2.90 -10.74 -26.79
N VAL A 287 -2.62 -12.02 -27.07
CA VAL A 287 -1.29 -12.62 -26.89
C VAL A 287 -0.32 -12.06 -27.94
N VAL A 288 0.84 -11.59 -27.48
CA VAL A 288 1.89 -11.02 -28.34
C VAL A 288 3.08 -11.97 -28.48
N ALA A 289 3.47 -12.60 -27.37
CA ALA A 289 4.56 -13.56 -27.33
C ALA A 289 4.56 -14.36 -26.03
N THR A 290 5.08 -15.59 -26.09
CA THR A 290 5.52 -16.30 -24.89
C THR A 290 6.77 -15.66 -24.32
N ASP A 291 6.90 -15.71 -23.01
CA ASP A 291 8.08 -15.25 -22.28
C ASP A 291 8.96 -16.46 -21.95
N PHE A 292 10.27 -16.35 -22.22
CA PHE A 292 11.22 -17.46 -22.05
C PHE A 292 11.74 -17.62 -20.61
N GLY A 293 11.09 -16.98 -19.63
CA GLY A 293 11.39 -17.17 -18.21
C GLY A 293 12.47 -16.21 -17.68
N HIS A 294 13.38 -16.76 -16.87
CA HIS A 294 14.30 -16.00 -16.01
C HIS A 294 15.63 -15.64 -16.67
N ASP A 295 15.98 -16.28 -17.78
CA ASP A 295 17.23 -16.05 -18.51
C ASP A 295 17.09 -15.04 -19.65
N MET A 296 15.93 -14.37 -19.75
CA MET A 296 15.69 -13.37 -20.78
C MET A 296 16.62 -12.17 -20.59
N THR A 297 17.35 -11.81 -21.64
CA THR A 297 18.19 -10.61 -21.67
C THR A 297 17.35 -9.33 -21.71
N VAL A 298 17.98 -8.19 -21.39
CA VAL A 298 17.31 -6.87 -21.46
C VAL A 298 16.85 -6.56 -22.88
N ARG A 299 17.63 -6.95 -23.90
CA ARG A 299 17.28 -6.73 -25.31
C ARG A 299 16.01 -7.51 -25.67
N GLU A 300 15.92 -8.77 -25.27
CA GLU A 300 14.72 -9.58 -25.51
C GLU A 300 13.52 -9.04 -24.75
N PHE A 301 13.70 -8.63 -23.49
CA PHE A 301 12.66 -7.97 -22.71
C PHE A 301 12.10 -6.75 -23.45
N CYS A 302 12.97 -5.85 -23.92
CA CYS A 302 12.56 -4.66 -24.67
C CYS A 302 11.87 -5.03 -25.99
N ALA A 303 12.40 -6.02 -26.70
CA ALA A 303 11.80 -6.50 -27.95
C ALA A 303 10.38 -7.03 -27.73
N LYS A 304 10.10 -7.71 -26.61
CA LYS A 304 8.75 -8.18 -26.27
C LYS A 304 7.83 -7.07 -25.76
N LEU A 305 8.37 -6.16 -24.95
CA LEU A 305 7.64 -5.02 -24.39
C LEU A 305 7.01 -4.15 -25.49
N TYR A 306 7.78 -3.91 -26.56
CA TYR A 306 7.38 -3.08 -27.69
C TYR A 306 6.91 -3.87 -28.92
N LYS A 307 6.80 -5.20 -28.82
CA LYS A 307 6.35 -6.00 -29.95
C LYS A 307 4.93 -5.64 -30.32
N GLU A 308 4.71 -5.32 -31.59
CA GLU A 308 3.38 -5.01 -32.11
C GLU A 308 2.44 -6.21 -32.03
N CYS A 309 1.18 -5.94 -31.71
CA CYS A 309 0.15 -6.95 -31.67
C CYS A 309 -0.40 -7.17 -33.08
N LYS A 310 -0.12 -8.34 -33.67
CA LYS A 310 -0.62 -8.71 -35.01
C LYS A 310 -2.14 -8.61 -35.15
N VAL A 311 -2.89 -8.92 -34.08
CA VAL A 311 -4.36 -8.83 -34.08
C VAL A 311 -4.83 -7.38 -34.13
N CYS A 312 -4.21 -6.49 -33.35
CA CYS A 312 -4.55 -5.07 -33.38
C CYS A 312 -4.12 -4.41 -34.69
N TRP A 313 -2.99 -4.83 -35.24
CA TRP A 313 -2.46 -4.33 -36.51
C TRP A 313 -3.40 -4.68 -37.68
N ALA A 314 -3.85 -5.94 -37.78
CA ALA A 314 -4.76 -6.37 -38.83
C ALA A 314 -6.09 -5.57 -38.84
N VAL A 315 -6.63 -5.25 -37.67
CA VAL A 315 -7.86 -4.44 -37.56
C VAL A 315 -7.62 -2.99 -38.00
N ALA A 316 -6.45 -2.42 -37.72
CA ALA A 316 -6.11 -1.06 -38.12
C ALA A 316 -5.93 -0.94 -39.65
N GLU A 317 -5.27 -1.93 -40.28
CA GLU A 317 -5.12 -1.96 -41.75
C GLU A 317 -6.48 -2.04 -42.46
N ASP A 318 -7.45 -2.76 -41.90
CA ASP A 318 -8.80 -2.85 -42.48
C ASP A 318 -9.61 -1.55 -42.28
N GLU A 319 -9.36 -0.78 -41.22
CA GLU A 319 -10.01 0.52 -40.96
C GLU A 319 -9.42 1.65 -41.81
N ASP A 320 -8.12 1.63 -42.12
CA ASP A 320 -7.44 2.63 -42.96
C ASP A 320 -7.74 2.45 -44.47
N LEU A 321 -8.39 1.35 -44.85
CA LEU A 321 -8.82 1.03 -46.23
C LEU A 321 -10.31 1.34 -46.50
N LEU A 322 -11.02 1.94 -45.54
CA LEU A 322 -12.42 2.40 -45.64
C LEU A 322 -12.51 3.93 -45.63
#